data_AF-A0A1I8PCY5-F1
#
_entry.id   AF-A0A1I8PCY5-F1
#
_cell.length_a   1.000
_cell.length_b   1.000
_cell.length_c   1.000
_cell.angle_alpha   90.00
_cell.angle_beta   90.00
_cell.angle_gamma   90.00
#
_symmetry.space_group_name_H-M   'P 1'
#
loop_
_entity.id
_entity.type
_entity.pdbx_description
1 polymer ?
#
loop_
_entity_poly.entity_id
_entity_poly.type
_entity_poly.pdbx_seq_one_letter_code
_entity_poly.pdbx_strand_id
1 'polypeptide(L)'
;MGKVNKKAKIKSDSKIKFNNSKIEKKLQLDNEKSTTIKSKKEKYIQKRSKLVNKVGLYKQLQKEEANRRKAFSLVGDLKPLKDALPSLDEIIKLSKEDKDHLKTGIQEFDNGAKGQKCSSKRKLKLRREQFVRQVTSYQKVLNDPDFIKNPRDIISYHIKYTHGLLEK
;
A
#
# COMPACT_ATOMS: atom_id res chain seq x y z
N MET A 1 14.95 56.99 40.81
CA MET A 1 14.96 55.91 41.82
C MET A 1 13.80 54.96 41.53
N GLY A 2 14.08 53.70 41.23
CA GLY A 2 13.05 52.70 40.93
C GLY A 2 13.63 51.51 40.16
N LYS A 3 14.06 50.49 40.90
CA LYS A 3 14.82 49.32 40.46
C LYS A 3 13.89 48.16 40.04
N VAL A 4 14.32 47.44 38.99
CA VAL A 4 14.10 46.02 38.60
C VAL A 4 12.67 45.49 38.35
N ASN A 5 12.51 44.76 37.23
CA ASN A 5 12.30 43.30 37.32
C ASN A 5 12.61 42.55 36.01
N LYS A 6 13.56 41.60 36.12
CA LYS A 6 13.94 40.59 35.12
C LYS A 6 12.87 39.49 35.04
N LYS A 7 12.27 39.25 33.88
CA LYS A 7 11.53 38.01 33.52
C LYS A 7 11.46 37.94 31.99
N ALA A 8 11.60 36.83 31.27
CA ALA A 8 12.13 35.51 31.52
C ALA A 8 12.52 34.99 30.12
N LYS A 9 13.65 34.28 30.04
CA LYS A 9 14.13 33.64 28.81
C LYS A 9 13.12 32.58 28.38
N ILE A 10 12.50 32.73 27.21
CA ILE A 10 11.64 31.71 26.59
C ILE A 10 12.51 30.49 26.34
N LYS A 11 12.40 29.48 27.21
CA LYS A 11 12.80 28.10 26.93
C LYS A 11 11.51 27.31 26.81
N SER A 12 11.16 26.91 25.59
CA SER A 12 10.14 25.89 25.38
C SER A 12 10.48 25.06 24.14
N ASP A 13 11.65 24.42 24.18
CA ASP A 13 11.85 23.17 23.46
C ASP A 13 11.11 22.07 24.23
N SER A 14 9.77 22.06 24.13
CA SER A 14 8.99 20.90 24.55
C SER A 14 9.11 19.83 23.44
N LYS A 15 10.27 19.18 23.38
CA LYS A 15 10.41 17.91 22.68
C LYS A 15 9.43 16.94 23.32
N ILE A 16 8.36 16.62 22.58
CA ILE A 16 7.44 15.53 22.90
C ILE A 16 8.27 14.26 22.91
N LYS A 17 8.68 13.84 24.12
CA LYS A 17 9.30 12.52 24.33
C LYS A 17 8.21 11.49 24.17
N PHE A 18 8.08 10.93 22.98
CA PHE A 18 7.38 9.66 22.79
C PHE A 18 8.08 8.60 23.64
N ASN A 19 7.38 8.09 24.66
CA ASN A 19 7.88 6.99 25.49
C ASN A 19 7.86 5.68 24.69
N ASN A 20 8.82 5.52 23.78
CA ASN A 20 9.03 4.31 22.99
C ASN A 20 9.46 3.12 23.87
N SER A 21 10.00 3.37 25.07
CA SER A 21 10.54 2.35 25.97
C SER A 21 9.51 1.30 26.41
N LYS A 22 8.22 1.65 26.50
CA LYS A 22 7.16 0.70 26.90
C LYS A 22 6.69 -0.17 25.73
N ILE A 23 6.79 0.33 24.51
CA ILE A 23 6.44 -0.39 23.28
C ILE A 23 7.61 -1.31 22.88
N GLU A 24 8.85 -0.82 22.98
CA GLU A 24 10.07 -1.58 22.71
C GLU A 24 10.25 -2.75 23.69
N LYS A 25 10.03 -2.55 25.00
CA LYS A 25 10.06 -3.65 25.99
C LYS A 25 9.00 -4.73 25.72
N LYS A 26 7.82 -4.35 25.21
CA LYS A 26 6.75 -5.30 24.89
C LYS A 26 7.02 -6.08 23.60
N LEU A 27 7.69 -5.45 22.63
CA LEU A 27 8.15 -6.11 21.40
C LEU A 27 9.36 -7.03 21.64
N GLN A 28 10.25 -6.69 22.58
CA GLN A 28 11.39 -7.55 22.95
C GLN A 28 10.96 -8.81 23.70
N LEU A 29 9.98 -8.73 24.60
CA LEU A 29 9.49 -9.87 25.40
C LEU A 29 8.78 -10.95 24.56
N ASP A 30 8.24 -10.57 23.40
CA ASP A 30 7.61 -11.51 22.46
C ASP A 30 8.63 -12.20 21.53
N ASN A 31 9.82 -11.61 21.34
CA ASN A 31 10.89 -12.16 20.49
C ASN A 31 11.81 -13.12 21.25
N GLU A 32 11.96 -12.98 22.57
CA GLU A 32 12.81 -13.88 23.39
C GLU A 32 12.14 -15.23 23.74
N LYS A 33 10.84 -15.40 23.46
CA LYS A 33 10.06 -16.63 23.79
C LYS A 33 9.63 -17.44 22.57
N SER A 34 10.45 -17.54 21.51
CA SER A 34 10.02 -18.22 20.28
C SER A 34 11.03 -19.19 19.66
N THR A 35 11.66 -20.04 20.47
CA THR A 35 12.28 -21.28 19.96
C THR A 35 11.39 -22.51 20.15
N THR A 36 10.28 -22.41 20.90
CA THR A 36 9.35 -23.53 21.11
C THR A 36 8.27 -23.57 20.02
N ILE A 37 8.12 -24.71 19.36
CA ILE A 37 7.04 -24.96 18.39
C ILE A 37 5.69 -24.88 19.13
N LYS A 38 4.97 -23.78 18.93
CA LYS A 38 3.64 -23.55 19.52
C LYS A 38 2.59 -24.48 18.90
N SER A 39 1.75 -25.07 19.74
CA SER A 39 0.60 -25.88 19.30
C SER A 39 -0.42 -25.04 18.50
N LYS A 40 -1.19 -25.68 17.62
CA LYS A 40 -2.27 -25.03 16.84
C LYS A 40 -3.25 -24.28 17.76
N LYS A 41 -3.60 -24.87 18.92
CA LYS A 41 -4.49 -24.26 19.93
C LYS A 41 -3.90 -22.98 20.52
N GLU A 42 -2.61 -22.98 20.80
CA GLU A 42 -1.91 -21.83 21.38
C GLU A 42 -1.80 -20.68 20.38
N LYS A 43 -1.51 -20.98 19.10
CA LYS A 43 -1.51 -19.99 18.01
C LYS A 43 -2.89 -19.34 17.84
N TYR A 44 -3.96 -20.12 17.94
CA TYR A 44 -5.33 -19.60 17.87
C TYR A 44 -5.64 -18.64 19.02
N ILE A 45 -5.32 -19.02 20.26
CA ILE A 45 -5.53 -18.18 21.45
C ILE A 45 -4.74 -16.88 21.34
N GLN A 46 -3.48 -16.94 20.90
CA GLN A 46 -2.64 -15.75 20.68
C GLN A 46 -3.24 -14.83 19.61
N LYS A 47 -3.71 -15.39 18.49
CA LYS A 47 -4.37 -14.59 17.43
C LYS A 47 -5.63 -13.91 17.95
N ARG A 48 -6.47 -14.64 18.69
CA ARG A 48 -7.70 -14.10 19.29
C ARG A 48 -7.38 -12.99 20.30
N SER A 49 -6.42 -13.22 21.20
CA SER A 49 -5.98 -12.22 22.18
C SER A 49 -5.43 -10.96 21.52
N LYS A 50 -4.56 -11.09 20.50
CA LYS A 50 -4.05 -9.95 19.72
C LYS A 50 -5.19 -9.16 19.05
N LEU A 51 -6.19 -9.84 18.51
CA LEU A 51 -7.35 -9.19 17.89
C LEU A 51 -8.18 -8.40 18.90
N VAL A 52 -8.53 -9.01 20.04
CA VAL A 52 -9.31 -8.35 21.11
C VAL A 52 -8.56 -7.13 21.64
N ASN A 53 -7.26 -7.25 21.88
CA ASN A 53 -6.42 -6.13 22.32
C ASN A 53 -6.40 -5.00 21.27
N LYS A 54 -6.27 -5.34 19.97
CA LYS A 54 -6.29 -4.35 18.89
C LYS A 54 -7.61 -3.58 18.84
N VAL A 55 -8.74 -4.27 18.97
CA VAL A 55 -10.07 -3.63 19.03
C VAL A 55 -10.21 -2.73 20.26
N GLY A 56 -9.72 -3.18 21.42
CA GLY A 56 -9.71 -2.37 22.64
C GLY A 56 -8.94 -1.07 22.48
N LEU A 57 -7.73 -1.14 21.91
CA LEU A 57 -6.89 0.03 21.64
C LEU A 57 -7.55 1.03 20.67
N TYR A 58 -8.19 0.55 19.61
CA TYR A 58 -8.90 1.44 18.68
C TYR A 58 -10.07 2.16 19.35
N LYS A 59 -10.83 1.47 20.21
CA LYS A 59 -11.93 2.11 20.96
C LYS A 59 -11.41 3.18 21.92
N GLN A 60 -10.27 2.95 22.55
CA GLN A 60 -9.63 3.94 23.42
C GLN A 60 -9.18 5.17 22.63
N LEU A 61 -8.48 4.96 21.51
CA LEU A 61 -8.02 6.04 20.63
C LEU A 61 -9.19 6.86 20.08
N GLN A 62 -10.29 6.20 19.69
CA GLN A 62 -11.48 6.88 19.21
C GLN A 62 -12.13 7.75 20.30
N LYS A 63 -12.19 7.26 21.55
CA LYS A 63 -12.70 8.03 22.68
C LYS A 63 -11.79 9.22 23.01
N GLU A 64 -10.48 9.02 23.00
CA GLU A 64 -9.50 10.07 23.26
C GLU A 64 -9.58 11.18 22.19
N GLU A 65 -9.63 10.83 20.90
CA GLU A 65 -9.82 11.79 19.82
C GLU A 65 -11.18 12.52 19.93
N ALA A 66 -12.25 11.82 20.28
CA ALA A 66 -13.55 12.45 20.50
C ALA A 66 -13.51 13.47 21.65
N ASN A 67 -12.81 13.14 22.73
CA ASN A 67 -12.61 14.04 23.87
C ASN A 67 -11.70 15.22 23.50
N ARG A 68 -10.63 14.98 22.73
CA ARG A 68 -9.74 16.04 22.22
C ARG A 68 -10.50 17.04 21.36
N ARG A 69 -11.41 16.56 20.49
CA ARG A 69 -12.29 17.41 19.68
C ARG A 69 -13.28 18.22 20.53
N LYS A 70 -13.81 17.64 21.60
CA LYS A 70 -14.72 18.35 22.53
C LYS A 70 -13.99 19.39 23.39
N ALA A 71 -12.75 19.10 23.79
CA ALA A 71 -11.95 19.95 24.65
C ALA A 71 -11.28 21.11 23.89
N PHE A 72 -11.10 20.96 22.58
CA PHE A 72 -10.64 22.07 21.75
C PHE A 72 -11.74 23.13 21.70
N SER A 73 -11.49 24.30 22.27
CA SER A 73 -12.41 25.44 22.17
C SER A 73 -12.42 25.91 20.72
N LEU A 74 -13.41 25.45 19.95
CA LEU A 74 -13.68 25.96 18.61
C LEU A 74 -14.53 27.22 18.74
N VAL A 75 -14.04 28.32 18.20
CA VAL A 75 -14.75 29.61 18.17
C VAL A 75 -15.85 29.52 17.11
N GLY A 76 -17.11 29.35 17.53
CA GLY A 76 -18.30 29.38 16.66
C GLY A 76 -19.07 28.05 16.53
N ASP A 77 -20.23 28.08 15.87
CA ASP A 77 -21.03 26.89 15.57
C ASP A 77 -20.41 26.11 14.40
N LEU A 78 -20.00 24.87 14.66
CA LEU A 78 -19.38 23.98 13.67
C LEU A 78 -20.40 23.11 12.93
N LYS A 79 -21.67 23.17 13.33
CA LYS A 79 -22.73 22.39 12.72
C LYS A 79 -22.85 22.64 11.20
N PRO A 80 -22.74 23.88 10.69
CA PRO A 80 -22.74 24.14 9.25
C PRO A 80 -21.61 23.42 8.50
N LEU A 81 -20.40 23.35 9.07
CA LEU A 81 -19.28 22.66 8.44
C LEU A 81 -19.45 21.14 8.50
N LYS A 82 -20.00 20.62 9.59
CA LYS A 82 -20.25 19.18 9.75
C LYS A 82 -21.36 18.70 8.81
N ASP A 83 -22.40 19.51 8.61
CA ASP A 83 -23.50 19.21 7.68
C ASP A 83 -23.09 19.45 6.22
N ALA A 84 -22.15 20.36 5.95
CA ALA A 84 -21.61 20.60 4.60
C ALA A 84 -20.60 19.53 4.14
N LEU A 85 -20.05 18.72 5.06
CA LEU A 85 -19.12 17.66 4.72
C LEU A 85 -19.86 16.32 4.51
N PRO A 86 -19.46 15.54 3.50
CA PRO A 86 -20.11 14.26 3.21
C PRO A 86 -19.95 13.30 4.39
N SER A 87 -21.04 12.59 4.69
CA SER A 87 -21.01 11.57 5.73
C SER A 87 -20.12 10.39 5.32
N LEU A 88 -19.63 9.61 6.28
CA LEU A 88 -18.77 8.46 5.97
C LEU A 88 -19.49 7.44 5.08
N ASP A 89 -20.80 7.28 5.24
CA ASP A 89 -21.61 6.40 4.41
C ASP A 89 -21.75 6.92 2.98
N GLU A 90 -21.86 8.24 2.81
CA GLU A 90 -21.78 8.89 1.49
C GLU A 90 -20.40 8.68 0.87
N ILE A 91 -19.30 8.87 1.60
CA ILE A 91 -17.94 8.61 1.10
C ILE A 91 -17.78 7.14 0.67
N ILE A 92 -18.34 6.20 1.43
CA ILE A 92 -18.29 4.77 1.08
C ILE A 92 -19.11 4.49 -0.17
N LYS A 93 -20.29 5.11 -0.33
CA LYS A 93 -21.12 4.99 -1.55
C LYS A 93 -20.40 5.60 -2.75
N LEU A 94 -19.90 6.84 -2.64
CA LEU A 94 -19.08 7.50 -3.67
C LEU A 94 -17.88 6.61 -4.07
N SER A 95 -17.22 5.98 -3.11
CA SER A 95 -16.06 5.11 -3.40
C SER A 95 -16.40 3.81 -4.14
N LYS A 96 -17.66 3.35 -4.05
CA LYS A 96 -18.15 2.09 -4.63
C LYS A 96 -18.89 2.31 -5.94
N GLU A 97 -19.63 3.41 -6.04
CA GLU A 97 -20.52 3.75 -7.15
C GLU A 97 -19.83 4.70 -8.13
N ASP A 98 -18.97 5.63 -7.68
CA ASP A 98 -18.38 6.69 -8.52
C ASP A 98 -16.94 6.43 -9.01
N LYS A 99 -16.44 5.20 -8.90
CA LYS A 99 -15.16 4.83 -9.57
C LYS A 99 -15.17 5.11 -11.07
N ASP A 100 -16.35 5.08 -11.69
CA ASP A 100 -16.55 5.33 -13.11
C ASP A 100 -16.87 6.81 -13.44
N HIS A 101 -17.19 7.64 -12.42
CA HIS A 101 -17.64 9.03 -12.58
C HIS A 101 -16.59 10.06 -12.11
N LEU A 102 -15.69 9.67 -11.20
CA LEU A 102 -14.50 10.46 -10.83
C LEU A 102 -13.41 10.26 -11.89
N LYS A 103 -13.59 10.88 -13.05
CA LYS A 103 -12.56 10.92 -14.09
C LYS A 103 -11.47 11.89 -13.67
N THR A 104 -10.28 11.36 -13.43
CA THR A 104 -9.03 12.09 -13.16
C THR A 104 -8.56 12.86 -14.40
N GLY A 105 -9.14 12.60 -15.58
CA GLY A 105 -8.76 13.19 -16.86
C GLY A 105 -7.56 12.49 -17.51
N ILE A 106 -7.07 11.41 -16.89
CA ILE A 106 -5.93 10.62 -17.37
C ILE A 106 -6.45 9.22 -17.68
N GLN A 107 -6.44 8.85 -18.97
CA GLN A 107 -7.04 7.61 -19.47
C GLN A 107 -6.52 6.35 -18.78
N GLU A 108 -5.25 6.31 -18.35
CA GLU A 108 -4.63 5.15 -17.72
C GLU A 108 -5.22 4.80 -16.35
N PHE A 109 -5.72 5.81 -15.62
CA PHE A 109 -6.32 5.64 -14.29
C PHE A 109 -7.84 5.54 -14.35
N ASP A 110 -8.46 6.26 -15.28
CA ASP A 110 -9.91 6.32 -15.46
C ASP A 110 -10.46 5.07 -16.17
N ASN A 111 -9.68 4.51 -17.10
CA ASN A 111 -9.93 3.15 -17.60
C ASN A 111 -9.34 2.16 -16.60
N GLY A 112 -9.78 2.22 -15.35
CA GLY A 112 -9.30 1.37 -14.27
C GLY A 112 -9.22 -0.04 -14.80
N ALA A 113 -7.99 -0.58 -14.89
CA ALA A 113 -7.69 -1.79 -15.65
C ALA A 113 -8.78 -2.83 -15.40
N LYS A 114 -9.74 -2.95 -16.33
CA LYS A 114 -10.80 -3.96 -16.31
C LYS A 114 -10.15 -5.27 -16.74
N GLY A 115 -9.10 -5.66 -16.02
CA GLY A 115 -8.52 -6.98 -16.07
C GLY A 115 -9.63 -7.92 -15.63
N GLN A 116 -10.33 -8.47 -16.62
CA GLN A 116 -11.34 -9.49 -16.44
C GLN A 116 -10.81 -10.45 -15.38
N LYS A 117 -11.54 -10.65 -14.26
CA LYS A 117 -11.08 -11.51 -13.17
C LYS A 117 -10.97 -12.94 -13.70
N CYS A 118 -9.81 -13.28 -14.25
CA CYS A 118 -9.55 -14.59 -14.82
C CYS A 118 -9.47 -15.60 -13.68
N SER A 119 -10.24 -16.68 -13.78
CA SER A 119 -10.10 -17.85 -12.91
C SER A 119 -8.64 -18.29 -12.84
N SER A 120 -8.19 -18.76 -11.68
CA SER A 120 -6.81 -19.26 -11.48
C SER A 120 -6.43 -20.33 -12.51
N LYS A 121 -7.38 -21.18 -12.92
CA LYS A 121 -7.20 -22.17 -13.99
C LYS A 121 -6.91 -21.51 -15.34
N ARG A 122 -7.65 -20.45 -15.69
CA ARG A 122 -7.43 -19.67 -16.92
C ARG A 122 -6.08 -18.97 -16.90
N LYS A 123 -5.68 -18.38 -15.77
CA LYS A 123 -4.36 -17.77 -15.60
C LYS A 123 -3.23 -18.79 -15.81
N LEU A 124 -3.35 -19.98 -15.21
CA LEU A 124 -2.36 -21.05 -15.38
C LEU A 124 -2.29 -21.53 -16.83
N LYS A 125 -3.43 -21.69 -17.51
CA LYS A 125 -3.49 -22.06 -18.93
C LYS A 125 -2.78 -21.01 -19.81
N LEU A 126 -3.09 -19.73 -19.59
CA LEU A 126 -2.45 -18.63 -20.33
C LEU A 126 -0.93 -18.61 -20.13
N ARG A 127 -0.45 -18.80 -18.89
CA ARG A 127 0.99 -18.90 -18.61
C ARG A 127 1.65 -20.08 -19.32
N ARG A 128 1.00 -21.25 -19.30
CA ARG A 128 1.49 -22.43 -20.03
C ARG A 128 1.55 -22.19 -21.53
N GLU A 129 0.51 -21.58 -22.10
CA GLU A 129 0.47 -21.26 -23.52
C GLU A 129 1.55 -20.25 -23.92
N GLN A 130 1.74 -19.19 -23.12
CA GLN A 130 2.83 -18.23 -23.33
C GLN A 130 4.20 -18.91 -23.30
N PHE A 131 4.42 -19.80 -22.34
CA PHE A 131 5.67 -20.55 -22.23
C PHE A 131 5.89 -21.46 -23.43
N VAL A 132 4.88 -22.24 -23.83
CA VAL A 132 4.96 -23.11 -25.02
C VAL A 132 5.23 -22.28 -26.27
N ARG A 133 4.54 -21.16 -26.47
CA ARG A 133 4.79 -20.24 -27.59
C ARG A 133 6.24 -19.75 -27.63
N GLN A 134 6.80 -19.37 -26.48
CA GLN A 134 8.20 -18.96 -26.39
C GLN A 134 9.16 -20.09 -26.75
N VAL A 135 9.00 -21.28 -26.16
CA VAL A 135 9.84 -22.45 -26.44
C VAL A 135 9.76 -22.84 -27.91
N THR A 136 8.56 -22.92 -28.49
CA THR A 136 8.36 -23.22 -29.91
C THR A 136 8.99 -22.16 -30.80
N SER A 137 8.88 -20.87 -30.45
CA SER A 137 9.52 -19.79 -31.19
C SER A 137 11.05 -19.92 -31.17
N TYR A 138 11.64 -20.20 -30.01
CA TYR A 138 13.09 -20.39 -29.89
C TYR A 138 13.56 -21.61 -30.67
N GLN A 139 12.83 -22.73 -30.56
CA GLN A 139 13.20 -23.94 -31.26
C GLN A 139 13.15 -23.76 -32.79
N LYS A 140 12.21 -22.96 -33.31
CA LYS A 140 12.20 -22.58 -34.72
C LYS A 140 13.45 -21.81 -35.13
N VAL A 141 13.86 -20.81 -34.35
CA VAL A 141 15.08 -20.03 -34.63
C VAL A 141 16.34 -20.90 -34.55
N LEU A 142 16.42 -21.78 -33.55
CA LEU A 142 17.56 -22.68 -33.38
C LEU A 142 17.68 -23.73 -34.49
N ASN A 143 16.56 -24.10 -35.12
CA ASN A 143 16.53 -25.04 -36.24
C ASN A 143 16.74 -24.37 -37.61
N ASP A 144 16.76 -23.03 -37.66
CA ASP A 144 16.95 -22.30 -38.91
C ASP A 144 18.41 -22.42 -39.37
N PRO A 145 18.68 -22.94 -40.59
CA PRO A 145 20.05 -23.11 -41.08
C PRO A 145 20.82 -21.79 -41.15
N ASP A 146 20.17 -20.66 -41.40
CA ASP A 146 20.85 -19.37 -41.53
C ASP A 146 21.25 -18.80 -40.16
N PHE A 147 20.43 -19.06 -39.14
CA PHE A 147 20.78 -18.78 -37.75
C PHE A 147 21.92 -19.68 -37.24
N ILE A 148 21.92 -20.96 -37.61
CA ILE A 148 23.01 -21.90 -37.24
C ILE A 148 24.34 -21.46 -37.84
N LYS A 149 24.36 -21.02 -39.10
CA LYS A 149 25.59 -20.56 -39.78
C LYS A 149 26.18 -19.32 -39.10
N ASN A 150 25.37 -18.28 -38.92
CA ASN A 150 25.84 -16.97 -38.43
C ASN A 150 24.79 -16.29 -37.51
N PRO A 151 24.70 -16.67 -36.23
CA PRO A 151 23.65 -16.15 -35.35
C PRO A 151 23.81 -14.66 -35.07
N ARG A 152 25.05 -14.15 -35.00
CA ARG A 152 25.32 -12.73 -34.73
C ARG A 152 24.79 -11.81 -35.82
N ASP A 153 24.91 -12.23 -37.08
CA ASP A 153 24.51 -11.42 -38.22
C ASP A 153 22.97 -11.36 -38.34
N ILE A 154 22.30 -12.51 -38.20
CA ILE A 154 20.83 -12.59 -38.16
C ILE A 154 20.26 -11.77 -36.99
N ILE A 155 20.86 -11.83 -35.80
CA ILE A 155 20.45 -11.01 -34.66
C ILE A 155 20.66 -9.52 -34.97
N SER A 156 21.80 -9.14 -35.55
CA SER A 156 22.08 -7.75 -35.94
C SER A 156 21.06 -7.24 -36.97
N TYR A 157 20.77 -8.04 -38.00
CA TYR A 157 19.76 -7.76 -39.01
C TYR A 157 18.37 -7.57 -38.38
N HIS A 158 17.96 -8.48 -37.49
CA HIS A 158 16.65 -8.39 -36.83
C HIS A 158 16.51 -7.12 -35.97
N ILE A 159 17.56 -6.73 -35.23
CA ILE A 159 17.59 -5.49 -34.45
C ILE A 159 17.48 -4.29 -35.40
N LYS A 160 18.27 -4.26 -36.47
CA LYS A 160 18.22 -3.18 -37.46
C LYS A 160 16.84 -3.08 -38.12
N TYR A 161 16.23 -4.20 -38.48
CA TYR A 161 14.91 -4.26 -39.12
C TYR A 161 13.81 -3.78 -38.18
N THR A 162 13.80 -4.28 -36.93
CA THR A 162 12.79 -3.94 -35.92
C THR A 162 12.83 -2.47 -35.52
N HIS A 163 14.03 -1.89 -35.49
CA HIS A 163 14.22 -0.47 -35.17
C HIS A 163 14.22 0.45 -36.40
N GLY A 164 13.94 -0.07 -37.61
CA GLY A 164 13.85 0.73 -38.83
C GLY A 164 15.18 1.34 -39.30
N LEU A 165 16.30 0.72 -38.93
CA LEU A 165 17.67 1.15 -39.26
C LEU A 165 18.19 0.52 -40.57
N LEU A 166 17.36 -0.28 -41.24
CA LEU A 166 17.58 -0.72 -42.61
C LEU A 166 16.85 0.25 -43.54
N GLU A 167 17.60 0.90 -44.44
CA GLU A 167 16.99 1.61 -45.56
C GLU A 167 16.26 0.61 -46.47
N LYS A 168 15.09 1.01 -46.97
CA LYS A 168 14.24 0.18 -47.85
C LYS A 168 14.83 0.02 -49.24
#